data_AF-A0A134A0U9-F1
#
_entry.id   AF-A0A134A0U9-F1
#
_cell.length_a   1.000
_cell.length_b   1.000
_cell.length_c   1.000
_cell.angle_alpha   90.00
_cell.angle_beta   90.00
_cell.angle_gamma   90.00
#
_symmetry.space_group_name_H-M   'P 1'
#
loop_
_entity.id
_entity.type
_entity.pdbx_description
1 polymer ?
#
loop_
_entity_poly.entity_id
_entity_poly.type
_entity_poly.pdbx_seq_one_letter_code
_entity_poly.pdbx_strand_id
1 'polypeptide(L)'
;FNNVDLNKMTDYRVNALKDGNCEGVFYHMNRSCKLMSFIQYQMAREVHEKTGLPYASFDGDQADPRAFSDAQFETRLQGLVEVMEHQKENGGKADDNN
;
A
#
# COMPACT_ATOMS: atom_id res chain seq x y z
N PHE A 1 12.61 -10.35 2.37
CA PHE A 1 13.14 -10.79 1.06
C PHE A 1 12.07 -11.61 0.33
N ASN A 2 11.97 -11.49 -1.00
CA ASN A 2 10.76 -11.79 -1.80
C ASN A 2 10.56 -13.27 -2.22
N ASN A 3 11.30 -14.21 -1.65
CA ASN A 3 11.14 -15.65 -1.91
C ASN A 3 10.53 -16.34 -0.68
N VAL A 4 9.31 -15.96 -0.37
CA VAL A 4 8.52 -16.49 0.77
C VAL A 4 7.05 -16.55 0.35
N ASP A 5 6.23 -17.25 1.13
CA ASP A 5 4.79 -17.28 0.89
C ASP A 5 4.13 -15.90 1.09
N LEU A 6 2.88 -15.80 0.63
CA LEU A 6 2.09 -14.58 0.69
C LEU A 6 1.89 -14.08 2.14
N ASN A 7 1.67 -14.97 3.11
CA ASN A 7 1.46 -14.58 4.50
C ASN A 7 2.70 -13.89 5.05
N LYS A 8 3.88 -14.47 4.81
CA LYS A 8 5.14 -13.87 5.23
C LYS A 8 5.41 -12.55 4.51
N MET A 9 5.01 -12.43 3.25
CA MET A 9 5.06 -11.18 2.51
C MET A 9 4.14 -10.11 3.10
N THR A 10 2.91 -10.46 3.48
CA THR A 10 1.95 -9.59 4.17
C THR A 10 2.53 -9.12 5.51
N ASP A 11 3.07 -10.04 6.32
CA ASP A 11 3.62 -9.71 7.63
C ASP A 11 4.80 -8.72 7.54
N TYR A 12 5.65 -8.82 6.52
CA TYR A 12 6.71 -7.83 6.30
C TYR A 12 6.16 -6.42 6.08
N ARG A 13 5.02 -6.28 5.38
CA ARG A 13 4.40 -4.96 5.14
C ARG A 13 3.73 -4.46 6.41
N VAL A 14 2.98 -5.31 7.10
CA VAL A 14 2.34 -4.95 8.39
C VAL A 14 3.40 -4.47 9.39
N ASN A 15 4.50 -5.20 9.55
CA ASN A 15 5.56 -4.81 10.47
C ASN A 15 6.23 -3.50 10.05
N ALA A 16 6.54 -3.33 8.76
CA ALA A 16 7.12 -2.07 8.27
C ALA A 16 6.19 -0.86 8.50
N LEU A 17 4.87 -1.04 8.37
CA LEU A 17 3.89 0.02 8.63
C LEU A 17 3.82 0.37 10.12
N LYS A 18 3.83 -0.64 11.00
CA LYS A 18 3.86 -0.45 12.45
C LYS A 18 5.16 0.23 12.90
N ASP A 19 6.31 -0.28 12.46
CA ASP A 19 7.63 0.26 12.80
C ASP A 19 7.81 1.69 12.28
N GLY A 20 7.20 2.00 11.13
CA GLY A 20 7.22 3.33 10.52
C GLY A 20 6.15 4.30 11.04
N ASN A 21 5.31 3.90 12.01
CA ASN A 21 4.14 4.66 12.47
C ASN A 21 3.33 5.26 11.32
N CYS A 22 3.06 4.42 10.31
CA CYS A 22 2.45 4.84 9.05
C CYS A 22 0.93 5.01 9.19
N GLU A 23 0.38 5.96 8.43
CA GLU A 23 -1.05 6.32 8.46
C GLU A 23 -1.80 5.87 7.20
N GLY A 24 -1.10 5.26 6.25
CA GLY A 24 -1.66 4.74 5.01
C GLY A 24 -0.61 4.03 4.16
N VAL A 25 -1.05 3.36 3.10
CA VAL A 25 -0.17 2.59 2.21
C VAL A 25 -0.36 3.02 0.76
N PHE A 26 0.74 3.33 0.07
CA PHE A 26 0.71 3.68 -1.34
C PHE A 26 1.48 2.67 -2.19
N TYR A 27 0.74 1.86 -2.94
CA TYR A 27 1.26 0.71 -3.65
C TYR A 27 1.64 1.03 -5.10
N HIS A 28 2.89 0.74 -5.46
CA HIS A 28 3.34 0.79 -6.86
C HIS A 28 2.97 -0.51 -7.58
N MET A 29 2.11 -0.43 -8.60
CA MET A 29 1.84 -1.55 -9.48
C MET A 29 2.88 -1.59 -10.61
N ASN A 30 4.01 -2.23 -10.31
CA ASN A 30 5.16 -2.29 -11.20
C ASN A 30 4.90 -3.25 -12.38
N ARG A 31 4.93 -2.73 -13.61
CA ARG A 31 4.65 -3.52 -14.81
C ARG A 31 5.65 -4.66 -15.03
N SER A 32 6.93 -4.44 -14.73
CA SER A 32 8.02 -5.41 -14.93
C SER A 32 8.14 -6.44 -13.80
N CYS A 33 7.86 -6.07 -12.54
CA CYS A 33 8.05 -6.97 -11.40
C CYS A 33 6.86 -7.92 -11.18
N LYS A 34 6.63 -8.87 -12.08
CA LYS A 34 5.46 -9.79 -12.05
C LYS A 34 5.27 -10.52 -10.74
N LEU A 35 6.36 -10.94 -10.11
CA LEU A 35 6.32 -11.65 -8.84
C LEU A 35 5.66 -10.82 -7.73
N MET A 36 5.95 -9.51 -7.68
CA MET A 36 5.28 -8.59 -6.74
C MET A 36 3.87 -8.25 -7.22
N SER A 37 3.71 -7.94 -8.50
CA SER A 37 2.46 -7.37 -9.01
C SER A 37 1.30 -8.36 -9.04
N PHE A 38 1.55 -9.66 -9.21
CA PHE A 38 0.48 -10.66 -9.23
C PHE A 38 -0.11 -10.95 -7.84
N ILE A 39 0.68 -10.79 -6.78
CA ILE A 39 0.22 -11.03 -5.41
C ILE A 39 -0.29 -9.76 -4.72
N GLN A 40 0.03 -8.58 -5.26
CA GLN A 40 -0.21 -7.30 -4.59
C GLN A 40 -1.69 -7.04 -4.27
N TYR A 41 -2.62 -7.47 -5.12
CA TYR A 41 -4.06 -7.26 -4.87
C TYR A 41 -4.52 -7.95 -3.58
N GLN A 42 -4.15 -9.23 -3.40
CA GLN A 42 -4.52 -9.97 -2.21
C GLN A 42 -3.72 -9.49 -0.99
N MET A 43 -2.41 -9.25 -1.17
CA MET A 43 -1.55 -8.72 -0.11
C MET A 43 -2.06 -7.39 0.43
N ALA A 44 -2.45 -6.44 -0.45
CA ALA A 44 -2.94 -5.13 -0.03
C ALA A 44 -4.23 -5.22 0.78
N ARG A 45 -5.15 -6.13 0.41
CA ARG A 45 -6.37 -6.41 1.15
C ARG A 45 -6.08 -6.97 2.54
N GLU A 46 -5.22 -7.97 2.64
CA GLU A 46 -4.83 -8.55 3.93
C GLU A 46 -4.11 -7.55 4.84
N VAL A 47 -3.24 -6.71 4.26
CA VAL A 47 -2.58 -5.63 5.01
C VAL A 47 -3.62 -4.64 5.55
N HIS A 48 -4.60 -4.25 4.74
CA HIS A 48 -5.68 -3.37 5.17
C HIS A 48 -6.52 -4.01 6.29
N GLU A 49 -6.95 -5.26 6.12
CA GLU A 49 -7.72 -6.00 7.12
C GLU A 49 -6.96 -6.14 8.45
N LYS A 50 -5.64 -6.31 8.42
CA LYS A 50 -4.79 -6.46 9.62
C LYS A 50 -4.44 -5.14 10.32
N THR A 51 -4.46 -4.01 9.61
CA THR A 51 -3.94 -2.72 10.13
C THR A 51 -5.01 -1.66 10.26
N GLY A 52 -6.14 -1.78 9.55
CA GLY A 52 -7.13 -0.72 9.39
C GLY A 52 -6.67 0.44 8.52
N LEU A 53 -5.41 0.45 8.06
CA LEU A 53 -4.81 1.57 7.34
C LEU A 53 -5.37 1.66 5.92
N PRO A 54 -5.74 2.86 5.45
CA PRO A 54 -6.24 3.07 4.10
C PRO A 54 -5.10 2.89 3.11
N TYR A 55 -5.44 2.47 1.89
CA TYR A 55 -4.44 2.30 0.85
C TYR A 55 -4.95 2.72 -0.53
N ALA A 56 -4.01 3.13 -1.36
CA ALA A 56 -4.23 3.39 -2.78
C ALA A 56 -3.07 2.81 -3.60
N SER A 57 -3.25 2.76 -4.92
CA SER A 57 -2.22 2.28 -5.84
C SER A 57 -2.10 3.17 -7.07
N PHE A 58 -0.91 3.16 -7.68
CA PHE A 58 -0.64 3.78 -8.96
C PHE A 58 0.10 2.81 -9.89
N ASP A 59 -0.09 2.97 -11.19
CA ASP A 59 0.58 2.16 -12.21
C ASP A 59 1.91 2.78 -12.60
N GLY A 60 2.92 1.94 -12.82
CA GLY A 60 4.22 2.41 -13.26
C GLY A 60 5.18 1.30 -13.60
N ASP A 61 6.42 1.68 -13.89
CA ASP A 61 7.54 0.77 -14.04
C ASP A 61 8.79 1.42 -13.46
N GLN A 62 9.75 0.61 -13.02
CA GLN A 62 10.99 1.10 -12.44
C GLN A 62 11.96 1.69 -13.48
N ALA A 63 11.80 1.33 -14.75
CA ALA A 63 12.72 1.74 -15.81
C ALA A 63 12.01 2.18 -17.10
N ASP A 64 10.76 1.78 -17.33
CA ASP A 64 9.99 2.19 -18.50
C ASP A 64 9.12 3.44 -18.21
N PRO A 65 9.52 4.65 -18.65
CA PRO A 65 8.76 5.87 -18.39
C PRO A 65 7.39 5.87 -19.09
N ARG A 66 7.18 5.03 -20.12
CA ARG A 66 5.89 4.96 -20.84
C ARG A 66 4.80 4.31 -20.01
N ALA A 67 5.16 3.61 -18.94
CA ALA A 67 4.23 2.91 -18.07
C ALA A 67 3.71 3.80 -16.93
N PHE A 68 4.19 5.04 -16.79
CA PHE A 68 3.85 5.95 -15.71
C PHE A 68 3.09 7.18 -16.21
N SER A 69 2.20 7.71 -15.37
CA SER A 69 1.43 8.92 -15.64
C SER A 69 1.41 9.82 -14.40
N ASP A 70 1.95 11.04 -14.52
CA ASP A 70 2.00 12.02 -13.43
C ASP A 70 0.59 12.35 -12.91
N ALA A 71 -0.35 12.62 -13.82
CA ALA A 71 -1.73 12.95 -13.45
C ALA A 71 -2.43 11.80 -12.69
N GLN A 72 -2.16 10.55 -13.05
CA GLN A 72 -2.69 9.40 -12.31
C GLN A 72 -2.09 9.36 -10.90
N PHE A 73 -0.76 9.47 -10.80
CA PHE A 73 -0.06 9.43 -9.51
C PHE A 73 -0.56 10.51 -8.56
N GLU A 74 -0.64 11.76 -9.03
CA GLU A 74 -1.11 12.91 -8.25
C GLU A 74 -2.53 12.69 -7.72
N THR A 75 -3.46 12.30 -8.60
CA THR A 75 -4.86 12.08 -8.22
C THR A 75 -4.99 10.95 -7.19
N ARG A 76 -4.23 9.87 -7.36
CA ARG A 76 -4.27 8.71 -6.45
C ARG A 76 -3.67 9.04 -5.08
N LEU A 77 -2.59 9.81 -5.06
CA LEU A 77 -1.96 10.28 -3.84
C LEU A 77 -2.89 11.25 -3.09
N GLN A 78 -3.46 12.22 -3.79
CA GLN A 78 -4.41 13.17 -3.20
C GLN A 78 -5.59 12.45 -2.56
N GLY A 79 -6.22 11.51 -3.27
CA GLY A 79 -7.34 10.74 -2.72
C GLY A 79 -6.95 9.91 -1.49
N LEU A 80 -5.73 9.39 -1.43
CA LEU A 80 -5.25 8.70 -0.23
C LEU A 80 -5.09 9.66 0.95
N VAL A 81 -4.53 10.85 0.71
CA VAL A 81 -4.38 11.90 1.74
C VAL A 81 -5.72 12.31 2.31
N GLU A 82 -6.71 12.57 1.46
CA GLU A 82 -8.07 12.94 1.88
C GLU A 82 -8.71 11.87 2.78
N VAL A 83 -8.54 10.58 2.44
CA VAL A 83 -9.04 9.48 3.27
C VAL A 83 -8.30 9.39 4.60
N MET A 84 -6.97 9.57 4.61
CA MET A 84 -6.18 9.57 5.83
C MET A 84 -6.58 10.71 6.78
N GLU A 85 -6.79 11.92 6.24
CA GLU A 85 -7.25 13.08 7.01
C GLU A 85 -8.63 12.81 7.64
N HIS A 86 -9.57 12.31 6.84
CA HIS A 86 -10.91 11.95 7.33
C HIS A 86 -10.88 10.87 8.43
N GLN A 87 -9.98 9.88 8.34
CA GLN A 87 -9.84 8.89 9.40
C GLN A 87 -9.29 9.47 10.71
N LYS A 88 -8.32 10.39 10.63
CA LYS A 88 -7.77 11.09 11.81
C LYS A 88 -8.83 11.93 12.51
N GLU A 89 -9.64 12.67 11.75
CA GLU A 89 -10.72 13.50 12.29
C GLU A 89 -11.78 12.67 13.04
N ASN A 90 -12.06 11.46 12.55
CA ASN A 90 -13.02 10.55 13.16
C ASN A 90 -12.45 9.70 14.32
N GLY A 91 -11.20 9.94 14.72
CA GLY A 91 -10.54 9.18 15.78
C GLY A 91 -10.24 7.72 15.42
N GLY A 92 -10.29 7.38 14.12
CA GLY A 92 -9.92 6.06 13.61
C GLY A 92 -8.41 5.85 13.78
N LYS A 93 -8.02 5.08 14.78
CA LYS A 93 -6.64 4.59 14.91
C LYS A 93 -6.49 3.32 14.08
N ALA A 94 -5.29 3.11 13.53
CA ALA A 94 -4.85 1.77 13.15
C ALA A 94 -5.02 0.85 14.36
N ASP A 95 -5.54 -0.36 14.15
CA ASP A 95 -5.74 -1.32 15.24
C ASP A 95 -4.38 -1.73 15.83
N ASP A 96 -4.00 -1.09 16.94
CA ASP A 96 -2.82 -1.41 17.76
C ASP A 96 -3.07 -2.66 18.64
N ASN A 97 -3.84 -3.64 18.14
CA ASN A 97 -4.13 -4.86 18.88
C ASN A 97 -3.02 -5.90 18.65
N ASN A 98 -2.06 -5.90 19.59
CA ASN A 98 -1.20 -6.99 20.08
C ASN A 98 -0.66 -7.99 19.05
#